data_AF-A0A3D2J9U7-F1
#
_entry.id   AF-A0A3D2J9U7-F1
#
_cell.length_a   1.000
_cell.length_b   1.000
_cell.length_c   1.000
_cell.angle_alpha   90.00
_cell.angle_beta   90.00
_cell.angle_gamma   90.00
#
_symmetry.space_group_name_H-M   'P 1'
#
loop_
_entity.id
_entity.type
_entity.pdbx_description
1 polymer ?
#
loop_
_entity_poly.entity_id
_entity_poly.type
_entity_poly.pdbx_seq_one_letter_code
_entity_poly.pdbx_strand_id
1 'polypeptide(L)'
;MTRRYSTKSTSAENLRIVARAIPWKILLFIPVAILIAIPAYVYSSNASKGIMPGMTKFFYNLSAPTAITSPTPQPMLLSTLPQVGSILYTVQGGDSCDSILTYQMRMADAGQIFSDANPVTVKTLNATLGQDCHALQPGMVLPLSPQYPLVALGGVVVKIEATSPQQVLPTPLINVPDAQPYTVDCSGGCLLIVRIAPQVQVRLTVQTTLPIVVGAWVWAQASLARKQVASFPNYPYADPQASLNNMSLQACDFQVNNTHDDNSQGCDQLMPNTIDDDSGSWLFGVTGTAALDHWHYGLHVPAGTRVLLWLTNNNGVLKFHKGNPVYRYDDASHVYVPA
;
A
#
# COMPACT_ATOMS: atom_id res chain seq x y z
N MET A 1 69.58 -70.75 -51.65
CA MET A 1 69.75 -69.36 -52.10
C MET A 1 68.57 -68.97 -52.97
N THR A 2 67.76 -67.99 -52.54
CA THR A 2 67.02 -67.06 -53.43
C THR A 2 66.33 -66.01 -52.55
N ARG A 3 66.96 -64.83 -52.48
CA ARG A 3 66.39 -63.60 -51.88
C ARG A 3 65.43 -63.01 -52.92
N ARG A 4 64.14 -62.88 -52.62
CA ARG A 4 63.21 -62.09 -53.46
C ARG A 4 63.14 -60.66 -52.93
N TYR A 5 63.56 -59.72 -53.77
CA TYR A 5 63.35 -58.29 -53.61
C TYR A 5 61.85 -57.97 -53.75
N SER A 6 61.30 -57.20 -52.81
CA SER A 6 60.00 -56.54 -52.96
C SER A 6 60.22 -55.13 -53.50
N THR A 7 59.61 -54.84 -54.64
CA THR A 7 59.50 -53.50 -55.24
C THR A 7 58.47 -52.68 -54.47
N LYS A 8 58.87 -51.48 -54.02
CA LYS A 8 57.97 -50.51 -53.35
C LYS A 8 56.98 -49.93 -54.38
N SER A 9 55.67 -50.05 -54.11
CA SER A 9 54.63 -49.31 -54.84
C SER A 9 54.54 -47.86 -54.33
N THR A 10 54.26 -46.94 -55.24
CA THR A 10 54.18 -45.49 -54.95
C THR A 10 52.75 -45.07 -54.63
N SER A 11 52.62 -44.10 -53.72
CA SER A 11 51.35 -43.59 -53.17
C SER A 11 50.34 -43.06 -54.19
N ALA A 12 50.79 -42.74 -55.40
CA ALA A 12 49.93 -42.29 -56.50
C ALA A 12 49.06 -43.40 -57.11
N GLU A 13 49.50 -44.67 -57.08
CA GLU A 13 48.71 -45.80 -57.59
C GLU A 13 47.53 -46.14 -56.67
N ASN A 14 47.73 -46.06 -55.35
CA ASN A 14 46.69 -46.35 -54.37
C ASN A 14 45.53 -45.33 -54.42
N LEU A 15 45.81 -44.06 -54.66
CA LEU A 15 44.77 -43.02 -54.77
C LEU A 15 43.88 -43.19 -56.01
N ARG A 16 44.45 -43.67 -57.13
CA ARG A 16 43.70 -43.89 -58.37
C ARG A 16 42.76 -45.08 -58.28
N ILE A 17 43.13 -46.10 -57.49
CA ILE A 17 42.28 -47.28 -57.21
C ILE A 17 41.13 -46.89 -56.28
N VAL A 18 41.39 -46.09 -55.23
CA VAL A 18 40.35 -45.64 -54.30
C VAL A 18 39.33 -44.73 -54.98
N ALA A 19 39.77 -43.79 -55.83
CA ALA A 19 38.86 -42.89 -56.55
C ALA A 19 37.95 -43.61 -57.57
N ARG A 20 38.37 -44.74 -58.14
CA ARG A 20 37.54 -45.57 -59.04
C ARG A 20 36.61 -46.54 -58.31
N ALA A 21 36.88 -46.82 -57.04
CA ALA A 21 36.08 -47.75 -56.24
C ALA A 21 34.83 -47.10 -55.62
N ILE A 22 34.76 -45.76 -55.57
CA ILE A 22 33.61 -45.04 -55.01
C ILE A 22 32.55 -44.84 -56.11
N PRO A 23 31.36 -45.46 -56.00
CA PRO A 23 30.28 -45.24 -56.95
C PRO A 23 29.90 -43.76 -56.97
N TRP A 24 29.83 -43.16 -58.15
CA TRP A 24 29.51 -41.73 -58.31
C TRP A 24 28.18 -41.31 -57.64
N LYS A 25 27.26 -42.26 -57.45
CA LYS A 25 26.01 -42.06 -56.69
C LYS A 25 26.24 -41.71 -55.21
N ILE A 26 27.33 -42.17 -54.59
CA ILE A 26 27.68 -41.83 -53.20
C ILE A 26 28.21 -40.40 -53.10
N LEU A 27 28.96 -39.93 -54.11
CA LEU A 27 29.46 -38.55 -54.17
C LEU A 27 28.32 -37.52 -54.27
N LEU A 28 27.19 -37.89 -54.88
CA LEU A 28 25.98 -37.06 -54.91
C LEU A 28 25.17 -37.10 -53.61
N PHE A 29 25.23 -38.20 -52.87
CA PHE A 29 24.45 -38.35 -51.62
C PHE A 29 25.05 -37.57 -50.45
N ILE A 30 26.38 -37.42 -50.42
CA ILE A 30 27.10 -36.69 -49.36
C ILE A 30 26.63 -35.23 -49.22
N PRO A 31 26.55 -34.39 -50.28
CA PRO A 31 26.09 -33.02 -50.12
C PRO A 31 24.62 -32.92 -49.69
N VAL A 32 23.76 -33.84 -50.12
CA VAL A 32 22.35 -33.89 -49.70
C VAL A 32 22.22 -34.28 -48.22
N ALA A 33 22.98 -35.28 -47.76
CA ALA A 33 23.01 -35.69 -46.36
C ALA A 33 23.54 -34.56 -45.45
N ILE A 34 24.56 -33.82 -45.90
CA ILE A 34 25.10 -32.65 -45.17
C ILE A 34 24.05 -31.53 -45.10
N LEU A 35 23.34 -31.25 -46.21
CA LEU A 35 22.29 -30.23 -46.27
C LEU A 35 21.07 -30.55 -45.41
N ILE A 36 20.81 -31.81 -45.06
CA ILE A 36 19.68 -32.20 -44.20
C ILE A 36 20.13 -32.35 -42.74
N ALA A 37 21.27 -33.00 -42.50
CA ALA A 37 21.74 -33.30 -41.15
C ALA A 37 22.16 -32.05 -40.38
N ILE A 38 22.80 -31.08 -41.04
CA ILE A 38 23.26 -29.85 -40.36
C ILE A 38 22.06 -29.01 -39.90
N PRO A 39 21.05 -28.69 -40.73
CA PRO A 39 19.89 -27.95 -40.25
C PRO A 39 19.10 -28.70 -39.18
N ALA A 40 18.94 -30.02 -39.29
CA ALA A 40 18.26 -30.83 -38.29
C ALA A 40 18.98 -30.83 -36.93
N TYR A 41 20.32 -30.92 -36.94
CA TYR A 41 21.14 -30.83 -35.73
C TYR A 41 21.12 -29.42 -35.13
N VAL A 42 21.20 -28.38 -35.95
CA VAL A 42 21.12 -26.99 -35.49
C VAL A 42 19.73 -26.71 -34.89
N TYR A 43 18.66 -27.16 -35.56
CA TYR A 43 17.29 -27.01 -35.06
C TYR A 43 17.07 -27.77 -33.75
N SER A 44 17.53 -29.03 -33.64
CA SER A 44 17.40 -29.81 -32.40
C SER A 44 18.24 -29.22 -31.26
N SER A 45 19.44 -28.73 -31.54
CA SER A 45 20.32 -28.09 -30.54
C SER A 45 19.76 -26.74 -30.05
N ASN A 46 19.05 -26.00 -30.90
CA ASN A 46 18.43 -24.74 -30.52
C ASN A 46 17.08 -24.93 -29.83
N ALA A 47 16.30 -25.97 -30.20
CA ALA A 47 15.07 -26.34 -29.49
C ALA A 47 15.37 -26.88 -28.07
N SER A 48 16.44 -27.65 -27.90
CA SER A 48 16.85 -28.19 -26.59
C SER A 48 17.43 -27.14 -25.64
N LYS A 49 18.00 -26.05 -26.16
CA LYS A 49 18.42 -24.87 -25.35
C LYS A 49 17.25 -24.13 -24.69
N GLY A 50 16.02 -24.27 -25.18
CA GLY A 50 14.83 -23.66 -24.55
C GLY A 50 14.14 -24.53 -23.50
N ILE A 51 14.16 -25.86 -23.69
CA ILE A 51 13.33 -26.79 -22.91
C ILE A 51 14.04 -27.29 -21.65
N MET A 52 15.33 -27.59 -21.73
CA MET A 52 16.12 -28.09 -20.58
C MET A 52 16.25 -27.04 -19.46
N PRO A 53 16.62 -25.76 -19.72
CA PRO A 53 16.69 -24.76 -18.66
C PRO A 53 15.33 -24.49 -18.02
N GLY A 54 14.25 -24.55 -18.81
CA GLY A 54 12.87 -24.36 -18.34
C GLY A 54 12.43 -25.41 -17.32
N MET A 55 12.74 -26.69 -17.56
CA MET A 55 12.42 -27.76 -16.61
C MET A 55 13.30 -27.71 -15.36
N THR A 56 14.61 -27.47 -15.49
CA THR A 56 15.46 -27.26 -14.30
C THR A 56 15.04 -26.05 -13.49
N LYS A 57 14.60 -24.94 -14.12
CA LYS A 57 14.11 -23.75 -13.42
C LYS A 57 12.76 -24.01 -12.74
N PHE A 58 11.91 -24.85 -13.33
CA PHE A 58 10.65 -25.29 -12.74
C PHE A 58 10.88 -26.16 -11.50
N PHE A 59 11.75 -27.17 -11.59
CA PHE A 59 12.12 -28.01 -10.45
C PHE A 59 12.91 -27.23 -9.39
N TYR A 60 13.77 -26.30 -9.79
CA TYR A 60 14.51 -25.45 -8.86
C TYR A 60 13.57 -24.47 -8.14
N ASN A 61 12.56 -23.92 -8.81
CA ASN A 61 11.53 -23.09 -8.15
C ASN A 61 10.59 -23.91 -7.23
N LEU A 62 10.39 -25.20 -7.51
CA LEU A 62 9.56 -26.09 -6.69
C LEU A 62 10.32 -26.72 -5.51
N SER A 63 11.65 -26.87 -5.62
CA SER A 63 12.49 -27.54 -4.62
C SER A 63 13.48 -26.62 -3.90
N ALA A 64 13.63 -25.37 -4.34
CA ALA A 64 14.34 -24.38 -3.55
C ALA A 64 13.57 -24.17 -2.24
N PRO A 65 14.24 -24.26 -1.07
CA PRO A 65 13.65 -23.74 0.15
C PRO A 65 13.24 -22.29 -0.16
N THR A 66 12.00 -21.94 0.21
CA THR A 66 11.47 -20.59 0.03
C THR A 66 12.57 -19.64 0.45
N ALA A 67 13.05 -18.80 -0.47
CA ALA A 67 14.10 -17.85 -0.15
C ALA A 67 13.64 -17.14 1.12
N ILE A 68 14.39 -17.32 2.21
CA ILE A 68 14.11 -16.63 3.46
C ILE A 68 14.21 -15.17 3.04
N THR A 69 13.07 -14.51 2.91
CA THR A 69 13.00 -13.12 2.52
C THR A 69 13.86 -12.41 3.55
N SER A 70 15.02 -11.91 3.12
CA SER A 70 15.81 -11.02 3.97
C SER A 70 14.81 -9.94 4.39
N PRO A 71 14.48 -9.83 5.70
CA PRO A 71 13.42 -8.94 6.12
C PRO A 71 13.81 -7.55 5.64
N THR A 72 12.95 -6.94 4.82
CA THR A 72 13.13 -5.55 4.41
C THR A 72 13.38 -4.75 5.68
N PRO A 73 14.47 -3.95 5.76
CA PRO A 73 14.75 -3.17 6.95
C PRO A 73 13.51 -2.37 7.33
N GLN A 74 13.00 -2.58 8.54
CA GLN A 74 11.81 -1.88 8.98
C GLN A 74 12.10 -0.38 9.05
N PRO A 75 11.15 0.48 8.63
CA PRO A 75 11.28 1.90 8.84
C PRO A 75 11.49 2.21 10.33
N MET A 76 12.27 3.26 10.61
CA MET A 76 12.40 3.74 11.98
C MET A 76 11.07 4.31 12.46
N LEU A 77 10.64 3.94 13.68
CA LEU A 77 9.42 4.50 14.25
C LEU A 77 9.50 6.03 14.33
N LEU A 78 8.35 6.68 14.15
CA LEU A 78 8.26 8.13 14.19
C LEU A 78 8.60 8.66 15.59
N SER A 79 9.32 9.78 15.63
CA SER A 79 9.48 10.61 16.83
C SER A 79 8.32 11.57 17.02
N THR A 80 7.62 11.91 15.94
CA THR A 80 6.52 12.88 15.89
C THR A 80 5.25 12.19 15.43
N LEU A 81 4.13 12.43 16.09
CA LEU A 81 2.85 11.84 15.76
C LEU A 81 1.98 12.79 14.93
N PRO A 82 1.06 12.28 14.09
CA PRO A 82 -0.02 13.09 13.54
C PRO A 82 -0.80 13.78 14.67
N GLN A 83 -1.19 15.03 14.44
CA GLN A 83 -1.86 15.86 15.44
C GLN A 83 -3.22 16.31 14.91
N VAL A 84 -4.27 16.12 15.70
CA VAL A 84 -5.58 16.71 15.38
C VAL A 84 -5.53 18.21 15.68
N GLY A 85 -6.08 19.01 14.77
CA GLY A 85 -6.14 20.46 14.92
C GLY A 85 -7.07 21.12 13.92
N SER A 86 -7.22 22.43 14.06
CA SER A 86 -8.05 23.27 13.20
C SER A 86 -7.22 24.18 12.30
N ILE A 87 -7.80 24.62 11.20
CA ILE A 87 -7.31 25.72 10.36
C ILE A 87 -7.99 27.00 10.85
N LEU A 88 -7.23 28.09 10.95
CA LEU A 88 -7.83 29.39 11.27
C LEU A 88 -8.32 30.08 9.99
N TYR A 89 -9.58 30.49 9.99
CA TYR A 89 -10.20 31.23 8.90
C TYR A 89 -10.67 32.60 9.38
N THR A 90 -10.31 33.65 8.65
CA THR A 90 -10.80 35.00 8.93
C THR A 90 -12.02 35.29 8.07
N VAL A 91 -13.16 35.52 8.73
CA VAL A 91 -14.45 35.82 8.10
C VAL A 91 -14.34 37.05 7.21
N GLN A 92 -14.80 36.93 5.97
CA GLN A 92 -14.86 37.99 4.98
C GLN A 92 -16.27 38.59 4.87
N GLY A 93 -16.38 39.76 4.26
CA GLY A 93 -17.68 40.39 3.99
C GLY A 93 -18.52 39.53 3.03
N GLY A 94 -19.71 39.13 3.47
CA GLY A 94 -20.63 38.29 2.68
C GLY A 94 -20.53 36.78 2.95
N ASP A 95 -19.62 36.37 3.84
CA ASP A 95 -19.51 34.98 4.25
C ASP A 95 -20.71 34.54 5.11
N SER A 96 -21.01 33.26 5.01
CA SER A 96 -21.99 32.52 5.81
C SER A 96 -21.39 31.19 6.27
N CYS A 97 -21.92 30.58 7.33
CA CYS A 97 -21.36 29.31 7.81
C CYS A 97 -21.39 28.20 6.76
N ASP A 98 -22.49 28.10 6.00
CA ASP A 98 -22.59 27.13 4.91
C ASP A 98 -21.54 27.37 3.82
N SER A 99 -21.33 28.63 3.39
CA SER A 99 -20.33 28.94 2.37
C SER A 99 -18.91 28.71 2.87
N ILE A 100 -18.57 29.13 4.09
CA ILE A 100 -17.26 28.88 4.68
C ILE A 100 -16.97 27.37 4.73
N LEU A 101 -17.90 26.56 5.24
CA LEU A 101 -17.69 25.12 5.37
C LEU A 101 -17.69 24.41 4.01
N THR A 102 -18.57 24.81 3.08
CA THR A 102 -18.59 24.26 1.72
C THR A 102 -17.27 24.51 1.01
N TYR A 103 -16.76 25.74 1.02
CA TYR A 103 -15.60 26.12 0.21
C TYR A 103 -14.26 25.89 0.91
N GLN A 104 -14.16 26.17 2.21
CA GLN A 104 -12.90 26.03 2.96
C GLN A 104 -12.72 24.62 3.48
N MET A 105 -13.81 23.98 3.95
CA MET A 105 -13.75 22.64 4.53
C MET A 105 -14.18 21.53 3.57
N ARG A 106 -14.61 21.89 2.36
CA ARG A 106 -15.02 20.97 1.28
C ARG A 106 -16.17 20.06 1.70
N MET A 107 -17.15 20.68 2.35
CA MET A 107 -18.33 20.02 2.86
C MET A 107 -19.52 20.22 1.93
N ALA A 108 -19.85 19.24 1.10
CA ALA A 108 -20.93 19.37 0.12
C ALA A 108 -22.28 19.61 0.81
N ASP A 109 -22.53 18.92 1.93
CA ASP A 109 -23.78 19.01 2.67
C ASP A 109 -23.82 20.10 3.74
N ALA A 110 -22.84 21.02 3.75
CA ALA A 110 -22.83 22.11 4.72
C ALA A 110 -24.14 22.94 4.67
N GLY A 111 -24.71 23.18 3.48
CA GLY A 111 -25.99 23.89 3.37
C GLY A 111 -27.18 23.14 3.99
N GLN A 112 -27.17 21.80 4.01
CA GLN A 112 -28.23 21.01 4.66
C GLN A 112 -28.10 21.04 6.19
N ILE A 113 -26.87 21.21 6.67
CA ILE A 113 -26.50 21.11 8.09
C ILE A 113 -26.51 22.48 8.77
N PHE A 114 -26.10 23.54 8.05
CA PHE A 114 -25.95 24.92 8.52
C PHE A 114 -26.90 25.89 7.85
N SER A 115 -28.07 25.43 7.41
CA SER A 115 -29.10 26.35 6.94
C SER A 115 -29.95 26.88 8.10
N ASP A 116 -30.45 28.10 7.91
CA ASP A 116 -31.49 28.71 8.76
C ASP A 116 -32.77 27.84 8.83
N ALA A 117 -32.95 26.91 7.87
CA ALA A 117 -34.03 25.93 7.87
C ALA A 117 -33.87 24.85 8.96
N ASN A 118 -32.69 24.70 9.58
CA ASN A 118 -32.44 23.73 10.64
C ASN A 118 -31.77 24.36 11.89
N PRO A 119 -32.51 25.23 12.62
CA PRO A 119 -31.95 26.04 13.71
C PRO A 119 -31.46 25.21 14.91
N VAL A 120 -31.95 23.97 15.07
CA VAL A 120 -31.53 23.07 16.15
C VAL A 120 -30.09 22.59 15.93
N THR A 121 -29.75 22.23 14.69
CA THR A 121 -28.41 21.76 14.32
C THR A 121 -27.39 22.88 14.45
N VAL A 122 -27.74 24.08 13.98
CA VAL A 122 -26.90 25.29 14.12
C VAL A 122 -26.66 25.59 15.60
N LYS A 123 -27.69 25.64 16.44
CA LYS A 123 -27.52 25.91 17.88
C LYS A 123 -26.65 24.87 18.59
N THR A 124 -26.84 23.59 18.25
CA THR A 124 -26.09 22.48 18.85
C THR A 124 -24.62 22.55 18.46
N LEU A 125 -24.33 22.87 17.20
CA LEU A 125 -22.96 23.01 16.76
C LEU A 125 -22.31 24.30 17.25
N ASN A 126 -23.04 25.40 17.31
CA ASN A 126 -22.58 26.65 17.91
C ASN A 126 -22.14 26.44 19.36
N ALA A 127 -22.91 25.67 20.14
CA ALA A 127 -22.53 25.30 21.50
C ALA A 127 -21.28 24.40 21.58
N THR A 128 -21.03 23.60 20.54
CA THR A 128 -19.93 22.63 20.50
C THR A 128 -18.63 23.21 19.96
N LEU A 129 -18.73 24.11 18.97
CA LEU A 129 -17.60 24.84 18.36
C LEU A 129 -17.36 26.21 19.01
N GLY A 130 -18.28 26.67 19.86
CA GLY A 130 -18.19 27.94 20.58
C GLY A 130 -18.38 29.18 19.72
N GLN A 131 -19.05 29.07 18.56
CA GLN A 131 -19.23 30.17 17.60
C GLN A 131 -20.67 30.24 17.14
N ASP A 132 -21.30 31.41 17.16
CA ASP A 132 -22.66 31.59 16.67
C ASP A 132 -22.66 31.93 15.17
N CYS A 133 -23.08 30.97 14.34
CA CYS A 133 -23.20 31.14 12.89
C CYS A 133 -24.09 32.32 12.44
N HIS A 134 -25.04 32.78 13.27
CA HIS A 134 -25.88 33.93 12.93
C HIS A 134 -25.24 35.28 13.27
N ALA A 135 -24.11 35.28 13.98
CA ALA A 135 -23.43 36.47 14.45
C ALA A 135 -22.07 36.70 13.78
N LEU A 136 -21.79 36.05 12.65
CA LEU A 136 -20.54 36.20 11.92
C LEU A 136 -20.32 37.66 11.50
N GLN A 137 -19.19 38.23 11.92
CA GLN A 137 -18.74 39.56 11.53
C GLN A 137 -17.45 39.47 10.74
N PRO A 138 -17.26 40.30 9.69
CA PRO A 138 -15.99 40.39 8.99
C PRO A 138 -14.83 40.67 9.96
N GLY A 139 -13.73 39.95 9.81
CA GLY A 139 -12.55 40.04 10.68
C GLY A 139 -12.58 39.12 11.90
N MET A 140 -13.70 38.43 12.20
CA MET A 140 -13.70 37.35 13.18
C MET A 140 -12.82 36.19 12.70
N VAL A 141 -12.11 35.54 13.64
CA VAL A 141 -11.29 34.36 13.35
C VAL A 141 -11.99 33.12 13.86
N LEU A 142 -12.26 32.18 12.97
CA LEU A 142 -12.94 30.92 13.24
C LEU A 142 -11.96 29.75 13.17
N PRO A 143 -11.92 28.88 14.19
CA PRO A 143 -11.23 27.60 14.09
C PRO A 143 -12.09 26.61 13.30
N LEU A 144 -11.67 26.26 12.10
CA LEU A 144 -12.32 25.26 11.25
C LEU A 144 -11.65 23.90 11.44
N SER A 145 -12.40 22.94 11.96
CA SER A 145 -11.91 21.57 12.18
C SER A 145 -12.31 20.66 11.02
N PRO A 146 -11.39 19.86 10.46
CA PRO A 146 -11.71 18.88 9.42
C PRO A 146 -12.81 17.89 9.81
N GLN A 147 -13.62 17.54 8.81
CA GLN A 147 -14.66 16.51 8.88
C GLN A 147 -14.09 15.16 8.49
N TYR A 148 -14.56 14.08 9.13
CA TYR A 148 -14.13 12.71 8.82
C TYR A 148 -12.63 12.53 8.61
N PRO A 149 -11.77 13.13 9.46
CA PRO A 149 -10.37 13.14 9.11
C PRO A 149 -9.79 11.72 9.21
N LEU A 150 -9.13 11.33 8.14
CA LEU A 150 -8.28 10.18 8.12
C LEU A 150 -6.96 10.52 8.81
N VAL A 151 -6.29 9.48 9.28
CA VAL A 151 -4.91 9.54 9.73
C VAL A 151 -4.08 8.52 8.96
N ALA A 152 -2.93 8.95 8.46
CA ALA A 152 -1.92 8.06 7.88
C ALA A 152 -0.95 7.61 8.98
N LEU A 153 -0.76 6.29 9.07
CA LEU A 153 0.11 5.69 10.07
C LEU A 153 0.95 4.54 9.49
N GLY A 154 2.18 4.45 9.97
CA GLY A 154 3.08 3.33 9.78
C GLY A 154 3.52 2.79 11.13
N GLY A 155 3.63 1.48 11.28
CA GLY A 155 4.07 0.91 12.55
C GLY A 155 4.23 -0.60 12.53
N VAL A 156 4.63 -1.13 13.68
CA VAL A 156 4.87 -2.57 13.86
C VAL A 156 3.74 -3.22 14.64
N VAL A 157 3.24 -4.35 14.14
CA VAL A 157 2.22 -5.16 14.82
C VAL A 157 2.82 -5.78 16.07
N VAL A 158 2.25 -5.48 17.24
CA VAL A 158 2.67 -6.02 18.54
C VAL A 158 1.75 -7.15 18.99
N LYS A 159 0.47 -7.10 18.62
CA LYS A 159 -0.54 -8.11 18.96
C LYS A 159 -1.61 -8.18 17.87
N ILE A 160 -2.17 -9.37 17.67
CA ILE A 160 -3.30 -9.63 16.78
C ILE A 160 -4.39 -10.28 17.62
N GLU A 161 -5.59 -9.70 17.62
CA GLU A 161 -6.79 -10.27 18.22
C GLU A 161 -7.81 -10.54 17.11
N ALA A 162 -8.04 -11.81 16.77
CA ALA A 162 -9.06 -12.18 15.80
C ALA A 162 -10.46 -11.87 16.36
N THR A 163 -11.35 -11.32 15.52
CA THR A 163 -12.75 -11.08 15.92
C THR A 163 -13.61 -12.34 15.81
N SER A 164 -13.14 -13.37 15.09
CA SER A 164 -13.80 -14.67 14.96
C SER A 164 -13.18 -15.72 15.89
N PRO A 165 -13.97 -16.68 16.40
CA PRO A 165 -13.44 -17.80 17.18
C PRO A 165 -12.51 -18.63 16.30
N GLN A 166 -11.22 -18.62 16.61
CA GLN A 166 -10.24 -19.46 15.94
C GLN A 166 -10.56 -20.92 16.22
N GLN A 167 -10.73 -21.72 15.17
CA GLN A 167 -10.80 -23.16 15.29
C GLN A 167 -9.43 -23.65 15.74
N VAL A 168 -9.32 -24.00 17.03
CA VAL A 168 -8.09 -24.54 17.60
C VAL A 168 -7.88 -25.92 16.96
N LEU A 169 -6.99 -26.00 15.96
CA LEU A 169 -6.57 -27.30 15.46
C LEU A 169 -5.85 -28.03 16.61
N PRO A 170 -6.15 -29.33 16.83
CA PRO A 170 -5.49 -30.10 17.87
C PRO A 170 -3.97 -30.08 17.63
N THR A 171 -3.20 -29.82 18.69
CA THR A 171 -1.74 -29.81 18.66
C THR A 171 -1.26 -31.12 18.03
N PRO A 172 -0.51 -31.10 16.91
CA PRO A 172 0.00 -32.32 16.33
C PRO A 172 0.91 -33.01 17.37
N LEU A 173 0.64 -34.30 17.65
CA LEU A 173 1.43 -35.15 18.56
C LEU A 173 2.85 -35.44 18.05
N ILE A 174 3.22 -34.89 16.89
CA ILE A 174 4.50 -35.04 16.23
C ILE A 174 5.10 -33.64 16.14
N ASN A 175 6.26 -33.42 16.78
CA ASN A 175 7.07 -32.22 16.60
C ASN A 175 7.55 -32.17 15.16
N VAL A 176 6.82 -31.44 14.30
CA VAL A 176 7.29 -31.08 12.97
C VAL A 176 8.23 -29.89 13.14
N PRO A 177 9.52 -29.98 12.74
CA PRO A 177 10.41 -28.83 12.70
C PRO A 177 9.85 -27.81 11.69
N ASP A 178 9.76 -26.56 12.11
CA ASP A 178 9.26 -25.41 11.36
C ASP A 178 7.76 -25.47 10.99
N ALA A 179 6.90 -25.41 12.02
CA ALA A 179 5.58 -24.84 11.83
C ALA A 179 5.76 -23.40 11.32
N GLN A 180 5.31 -23.13 10.09
CA GLN A 180 5.24 -21.78 9.55
C GLN A 180 4.63 -20.84 10.59
N PRO A 181 5.13 -19.60 10.74
CA PRO A 181 4.60 -18.66 11.72
C PRO A 181 3.08 -18.58 11.51
N TYR A 182 2.33 -18.97 12.54
CA TYR A 182 0.88 -19.05 12.49
C TYR A 182 0.31 -17.70 12.06
N THR A 183 -0.25 -17.65 10.85
CA THR A 183 -0.90 -16.46 10.30
C THR A 183 -2.35 -16.46 10.75
N VAL A 184 -2.78 -15.40 11.41
CA VAL A 184 -4.18 -15.22 11.79
C VAL A 184 -4.98 -14.88 10.54
N ASP A 185 -6.11 -15.57 10.32
CA ASP A 185 -7.08 -15.19 9.29
C ASP A 185 -7.85 -13.96 9.75
N CYS A 186 -7.64 -12.84 9.05
CA CYS A 186 -8.30 -11.55 9.32
C CYS A 186 -9.37 -11.21 8.27
N SER A 187 -9.82 -12.18 7.48
CA SER A 187 -10.86 -11.97 6.45
C SER A 187 -12.22 -11.60 7.04
N GLY A 188 -12.52 -12.08 8.24
CA GLY A 188 -13.71 -11.71 9.04
C GLY A 188 -13.49 -10.51 9.97
N GLY A 189 -12.31 -9.88 9.90
CA GLY A 189 -11.90 -8.81 10.79
C GLY A 189 -10.87 -9.24 11.83
N CYS A 190 -9.99 -8.30 12.20
CA CYS A 190 -9.03 -8.41 13.28
C CYS A 190 -8.86 -7.06 13.97
N LEU A 191 -8.53 -7.11 15.25
CA LEU A 191 -8.00 -5.96 15.98
C LEU A 191 -6.48 -6.12 16.11
N LEU A 192 -5.74 -5.25 15.44
CA LEU A 192 -4.29 -5.18 15.54
C LEU A 192 -3.90 -4.16 16.60
N ILE A 193 -2.97 -4.51 17.49
CA ILE A 193 -2.28 -3.52 18.32
C ILE A 193 -0.99 -3.16 17.61
N VAL A 194 -0.91 -1.93 17.10
CA VAL A 194 0.21 -1.46 16.28
C VAL A 194 0.96 -0.39 17.05
N ARG A 195 2.27 -0.56 17.20
CA ARG A 195 3.16 0.46 17.78
C ARG A 195 3.62 1.40 16.67
N ILE A 196 3.25 2.68 16.80
CA ILE A 196 3.53 3.73 15.81
C ILE A 196 4.63 4.71 16.26
N ALA A 197 4.96 4.73 17.55
CA ALA A 197 6.08 5.45 18.14
C ALA A 197 6.60 4.70 19.38
N PRO A 198 7.78 5.04 19.96
CA PRO A 198 8.40 4.27 21.06
C PRO A 198 7.50 3.95 22.26
N GLN A 199 6.50 4.78 22.54
CA GLN A 199 5.54 4.60 23.65
C GLN A 199 4.08 4.77 23.23
N VAL A 200 3.78 4.73 21.93
CA VAL A 200 2.42 4.96 21.42
C VAL A 200 1.97 3.75 20.62
N GLN A 201 0.81 3.23 21.01
CA GLN A 201 0.14 2.12 20.35
C GLN A 201 -1.25 2.56 19.89
N VAL A 202 -1.70 2.05 18.76
CA VAL A 202 -3.07 2.21 18.27
C VAL A 202 -3.74 0.85 18.17
N ARG A 203 -5.06 0.83 18.27
CA ARG A 203 -5.89 -0.35 18.06
C ARG A 203 -6.52 -0.24 16.68
N LEU A 204 -5.93 -0.91 15.69
CA LEU A 204 -6.33 -0.83 14.31
C LEU A 204 -7.27 -1.99 13.96
N THR A 205 -8.53 -1.69 13.72
CA THR A 205 -9.49 -2.65 13.18
C THR A 205 -9.25 -2.78 11.68
N VAL A 206 -8.95 -4.00 11.24
CA VAL A 206 -8.67 -4.31 9.83
C VAL A 206 -9.53 -5.47 9.37
N GLN A 207 -9.88 -5.47 8.10
CA GLN A 207 -10.41 -6.65 7.42
C GLN A 207 -9.50 -6.90 6.22
N THR A 208 -8.79 -8.04 6.22
CA THR A 208 -7.74 -8.30 5.24
C THR A 208 -7.57 -9.78 4.98
N THR A 209 -7.23 -10.11 3.74
CA THR A 209 -6.84 -11.47 3.34
C THR A 209 -5.33 -11.68 3.37
N LEU A 210 -4.55 -10.62 3.61
CA LEU A 210 -3.11 -10.72 3.71
C LEU A 210 -2.71 -11.45 5.00
N PRO A 211 -1.68 -12.32 4.95
CA PRO A 211 -1.16 -12.96 6.13
C PRO A 211 -0.48 -11.92 7.05
N ILE A 212 -1.00 -11.76 8.27
CA ILE A 212 -0.41 -10.89 9.29
C ILE A 212 0.26 -11.73 10.38
N VAL A 213 1.47 -11.33 10.75
CA VAL A 213 2.22 -11.89 11.88
C VAL A 213 2.65 -10.78 12.84
N VAL A 214 2.81 -11.12 14.12
CA VAL A 214 3.41 -10.20 15.09
C VAL A 214 4.83 -9.86 14.63
N GLY A 215 5.19 -8.58 14.71
CA GLY A 215 6.43 -8.04 14.19
C GLY A 215 6.36 -7.57 12.74
N ALA A 216 5.26 -7.82 12.00
CA ALA A 216 5.08 -7.26 10.67
C ALA A 216 4.97 -5.73 10.72
N TRP A 217 5.50 -5.06 9.69
CA TRP A 217 5.26 -3.64 9.49
C TRP A 217 3.98 -3.45 8.70
N VAL A 218 3.14 -2.51 9.12
CA VAL A 218 1.89 -2.16 8.45
C VAL A 218 1.83 -0.70 8.12
N TRP A 219 1.19 -0.40 7.01
CA TRP A 219 0.82 0.94 6.58
C TRP A 219 -0.70 1.01 6.55
N ALA A 220 -1.27 2.09 7.08
CA ALA A 220 -2.69 2.29 6.99
C ALA A 220 -3.08 3.75 6.84
N GLN A 221 -4.11 4.01 6.05
CA GLN A 221 -5.01 5.13 6.31
C GLN A 221 -6.17 4.61 7.14
N ALA A 222 -6.55 5.36 8.17
CA ALA A 222 -7.62 4.95 9.06
C ALA A 222 -8.46 6.14 9.50
N SER A 223 -9.75 5.89 9.77
CA SER A 223 -10.60 6.92 10.36
C SER A 223 -10.20 7.20 11.80
N LEU A 224 -10.06 8.50 12.12
CA LEU A 224 -9.92 8.93 13.51
C LEU A 224 -11.20 8.71 14.30
N ALA A 225 -11.04 8.53 15.61
CA ALA A 225 -12.17 8.45 16.52
C ALA A 225 -12.99 9.76 16.46
N ARG A 226 -14.29 9.60 16.21
CA ARG A 226 -15.23 10.70 16.07
C ARG A 226 -15.63 11.25 17.44
N LYS A 227 -15.71 12.57 17.55
CA LYS A 227 -16.36 13.24 18.67
C LYS A 227 -17.86 13.07 18.54
N GLN A 228 -18.49 12.41 19.51
CA GLN A 228 -19.94 12.31 19.60
C GLN A 228 -20.53 13.67 19.98
N VAL A 229 -21.41 14.21 19.15
CA VAL A 229 -22.16 15.43 19.45
C VAL A 229 -23.60 15.05 19.76
N ALA A 230 -24.10 15.44 20.93
CA ALA A 230 -25.48 15.15 21.34
C ALA A 230 -26.47 15.71 20.30
N SER A 231 -27.48 14.91 19.95
CA SER A 231 -28.46 15.25 18.90
C SER A 231 -27.88 15.43 17.49
N PHE A 232 -26.60 15.13 17.28
CA PHE A 232 -25.94 15.23 15.99
C PHE A 232 -24.95 14.07 15.73
N PRO A 233 -25.42 12.80 15.78
CA PRO A 233 -24.55 11.60 15.80
C PRO A 233 -23.86 11.31 14.46
N ASN A 234 -24.37 11.85 13.36
CA ASN A 234 -23.87 11.60 12.01
C ASN A 234 -22.89 12.69 11.54
N TYR A 235 -22.46 13.56 12.45
CA TYR A 235 -21.59 14.67 12.10
C TYR A 235 -20.25 14.56 12.79
N PRO A 236 -19.17 14.30 12.06
CA PRO A 236 -17.94 13.85 12.69
C PRO A 236 -16.87 14.88 12.57
N TYR A 237 -16.64 15.48 13.73
CA TYR A 237 -15.37 16.11 14.01
C TYR A 237 -14.44 15.12 14.66
N ALA A 238 -13.15 15.23 14.37
CA ALA A 238 -12.16 14.72 15.31
C ALA A 238 -12.16 15.60 16.56
N ASP A 239 -12.02 14.97 17.71
CA ASP A 239 -11.76 15.71 18.95
C ASP A 239 -10.33 16.25 18.89
N PRO A 240 -10.12 17.59 18.91
CA PRO A 240 -8.79 18.18 18.83
C PRO A 240 -7.89 17.83 20.02
N GLN A 241 -8.46 17.32 21.12
CA GLN A 241 -7.72 16.87 22.30
C GLN A 241 -7.50 15.35 22.31
N ALA A 242 -7.96 14.63 21.29
CA ALA A 242 -7.83 13.18 21.27
C ALA A 242 -6.37 12.75 21.07
N SER A 243 -5.92 11.86 21.94
CA SER A 243 -4.60 11.22 21.83
C SER A 243 -4.71 9.96 20.97
N LEU A 244 -3.77 9.77 20.05
CA LEU A 244 -3.65 8.52 19.29
C LEU A 244 -3.33 7.31 20.19
N ASN A 245 -2.78 7.52 21.40
CA ASN A 245 -2.41 6.42 22.26
C ASN A 245 -3.62 5.62 22.73
N ASN A 246 -3.63 4.32 22.42
CA ASN A 246 -4.73 3.37 22.57
C ASN A 246 -6.02 3.74 21.83
N MET A 247 -5.97 4.68 20.89
CA MET A 247 -7.12 5.02 20.07
C MET A 247 -7.52 3.83 19.18
N SER A 248 -8.81 3.54 19.13
CA SER A 248 -9.38 2.60 18.16
C SER A 248 -9.61 3.30 16.83
N LEU A 249 -9.02 2.76 15.77
CA LEU A 249 -9.05 3.29 14.41
C LEU A 249 -9.57 2.20 13.47
N GLN A 250 -10.35 2.57 12.46
CA GLN A 250 -10.80 1.65 11.43
C GLN A 250 -10.01 1.91 10.14
N ALA A 251 -9.21 0.92 9.72
CA ALA A 251 -8.39 1.00 8.51
C ALA A 251 -9.24 0.97 7.25
N CYS A 252 -8.82 1.70 6.22
CA CYS A 252 -9.51 1.75 4.93
C CYS A 252 -8.60 1.81 3.68
N ASP A 253 -7.29 1.87 3.90
CA ASP A 253 -6.24 1.57 2.93
C ASP A 253 -5.19 0.87 3.78
N PHE A 254 -4.87 -0.38 3.48
CA PHE A 254 -4.08 -1.23 4.35
C PHE A 254 -3.01 -1.99 3.57
N GLN A 255 -1.79 -2.01 4.12
CA GLN A 255 -0.67 -2.72 3.55
C GLN A 255 0.13 -3.43 4.63
N VAL A 256 0.65 -4.61 4.30
CA VAL A 256 1.51 -5.41 5.19
C VAL A 256 2.84 -5.65 4.48
N ASN A 257 3.96 -5.26 5.10
CA ASN A 257 5.30 -5.43 4.55
C ASN A 257 5.41 -4.96 3.08
N ASN A 258 4.82 -3.81 2.77
CA ASN A 258 4.74 -3.19 1.42
C ASN A 258 3.91 -3.96 0.37
N THR A 259 3.10 -4.92 0.80
CA THR A 259 2.06 -5.52 -0.04
C THR A 259 0.75 -4.82 0.28
N HIS A 260 0.18 -4.14 -0.71
CA HIS A 260 -1.14 -3.51 -0.59
C HIS A 260 -2.25 -4.56 -0.62
N ASP A 261 -3.26 -4.40 0.23
CA ASP A 261 -4.45 -5.24 0.21
C ASP A 261 -5.55 -4.62 -0.65
N ASP A 262 -5.62 -5.06 -1.90
CA ASP A 262 -6.67 -4.64 -2.85
C ASP A 262 -8.08 -5.10 -2.44
N ASN A 263 -8.20 -6.00 -1.45
CA ASN A 263 -9.49 -6.50 -0.95
C ASN A 263 -9.84 -5.95 0.44
N SER A 264 -9.04 -5.02 0.97
CA SER A 264 -9.38 -4.34 2.21
C SER A 264 -10.59 -3.41 2.02
N GLN A 265 -11.26 -3.08 3.12
CA GLN A 265 -12.36 -2.10 3.11
C GLN A 265 -11.85 -0.77 2.55
N GLY A 266 -12.55 -0.19 1.57
CA GLY A 266 -12.19 1.13 1.02
C GLY A 266 -12.56 2.28 1.96
N CYS A 267 -11.93 3.46 1.80
CA CYS A 267 -12.23 4.63 2.64
C CYS A 267 -13.64 5.19 2.42
N ASP A 268 -14.16 5.07 1.20
CA ASP A 268 -15.55 5.33 0.84
C ASP A 268 -16.54 4.36 1.52
N GLN A 269 -16.08 3.22 2.05
CA GLN A 269 -16.94 2.27 2.76
C GLN A 269 -16.99 2.53 4.27
N LEU A 270 -16.28 3.53 4.77
CA LEU A 270 -16.32 3.91 6.18
C LEU A 270 -17.66 4.55 6.53
N MET A 271 -18.14 4.33 7.75
CA MET A 271 -19.44 4.88 8.18
C MET A 271 -19.27 5.94 9.28
N PRO A 272 -19.93 7.11 9.15
CA PRO A 272 -20.67 7.58 7.98
C PRO A 272 -19.76 7.85 6.77
N ASN A 273 -20.26 7.63 5.55
CA ASN A 273 -19.53 7.95 4.33
C ASN A 273 -20.04 9.29 3.82
N THR A 274 -19.22 10.32 3.88
CA THR A 274 -19.43 11.56 3.13
C THR A 274 -18.34 11.78 2.09
N ILE A 275 -17.42 10.84 1.91
CA ILE A 275 -16.25 11.00 1.02
C ILE A 275 -16.69 11.10 -0.44
N ASP A 276 -17.74 10.38 -0.81
CA ASP A 276 -18.33 10.49 -2.15
C ASP A 276 -18.99 11.85 -2.37
N ASP A 277 -19.77 12.32 -1.40
CA ASP A 277 -20.47 13.60 -1.47
C ASP A 277 -19.50 14.80 -1.42
N ASP A 278 -18.54 14.77 -0.50
CA ASP A 278 -17.49 15.78 -0.31
C ASP A 278 -16.39 15.70 -1.38
N SER A 279 -16.45 14.69 -2.25
CA SER A 279 -15.45 14.42 -3.30
C SER A 279 -14.02 14.19 -2.77
N GLY A 280 -13.89 13.74 -1.53
CA GLY A 280 -12.59 13.52 -0.89
C GLY A 280 -12.65 13.51 0.63
N SER A 281 -11.46 13.53 1.24
CA SER A 281 -11.32 13.59 2.70
C SER A 281 -10.02 14.28 3.11
N TRP A 282 -10.05 14.86 4.30
CA TRP A 282 -8.87 15.40 4.96
C TRP A 282 -8.02 14.29 5.58
N LEU A 283 -6.71 14.34 5.39
CA LEU A 283 -5.75 13.40 5.96
C LEU A 283 -4.78 14.14 6.90
N PHE A 284 -4.71 13.72 8.15
CA PHE A 284 -3.62 14.04 9.06
C PHE A 284 -2.47 13.06 8.85
N GLY A 285 -1.24 13.58 8.82
CA GLY A 285 -0.07 12.73 8.76
C GLY A 285 1.20 13.46 9.15
N VAL A 286 2.31 12.72 9.06
CA VAL A 286 3.66 13.24 9.28
C VAL A 286 4.48 12.90 8.05
N THR A 287 5.31 13.82 7.57
CA THR A 287 6.22 13.54 6.46
C THR A 287 7.43 12.73 6.90
N GLY A 288 8.02 11.96 5.98
CA GLY A 288 9.15 11.09 6.26
C GLY A 288 8.90 9.64 5.85
N THR A 289 10.00 8.88 5.74
CA THR A 289 10.04 7.51 5.19
C THR A 289 9.28 6.48 6.00
N ALA A 290 8.95 6.78 7.26
CA ALA A 290 8.16 5.94 8.14
C ALA A 290 6.68 6.39 8.24
N ALA A 291 6.27 7.33 7.39
CA ALA A 291 4.95 7.93 7.38
C ALA A 291 4.52 8.28 5.94
N LEU A 292 4.12 9.53 5.67
CA LEU A 292 3.45 9.92 4.42
C LEU A 292 4.26 9.68 3.14
N ASP A 293 5.61 9.63 3.23
CA ASP A 293 6.45 9.41 2.05
C ASP A 293 6.19 8.04 1.41
N HIS A 294 5.66 7.08 2.19
CA HIS A 294 5.20 5.77 1.72
C HIS A 294 4.14 5.88 0.61
N TRP A 295 3.20 6.83 0.70
CA TRP A 295 2.15 7.02 -0.30
C TRP A 295 2.57 7.90 -1.48
N HIS A 296 3.81 8.42 -1.47
CA HIS A 296 4.39 9.17 -2.59
C HIS A 296 3.58 10.39 -3.07
N TYR A 297 2.95 11.13 -2.15
CA TYR A 297 2.14 12.32 -2.49
C TYR A 297 2.91 13.52 -3.06
N GLY A 298 4.24 13.45 -3.18
CA GLY A 298 5.03 14.54 -3.77
C GLY A 298 4.98 15.84 -2.96
N LEU A 299 4.86 15.73 -1.63
CA LEU A 299 4.90 16.86 -0.71
C LEU A 299 6.33 17.40 -0.60
N HIS A 300 6.49 18.72 -0.67
CA HIS A 300 7.79 19.39 -0.60
C HIS A 300 7.97 20.08 0.76
N VAL A 301 7.88 19.31 1.84
CA VAL A 301 8.07 19.81 3.22
C VAL A 301 9.13 18.95 3.95
N PRO A 302 9.85 19.50 4.94
CA PRO A 302 10.87 18.75 5.68
C PRO A 302 10.28 17.48 6.33
N ALA A 303 11.09 16.43 6.47
CA ALA A 303 10.69 15.22 7.19
C ALA A 303 10.37 15.53 8.67
N GLY A 304 9.39 14.82 9.23
CA GLY A 304 8.90 15.04 10.60
C GLY A 304 7.88 16.18 10.71
N THR A 305 7.49 16.82 9.60
CA THR A 305 6.47 17.86 9.58
C THR A 305 5.08 17.23 9.71
N ARG A 306 4.31 17.65 10.71
CA ARG A 306 2.88 17.32 10.82
C ARG A 306 2.11 18.12 9.79
N VAL A 307 1.34 17.44 8.96
CA VAL A 307 0.58 18.04 7.87
C VAL A 307 -0.87 17.60 7.90
N LEU A 308 -1.72 18.50 7.39
CA LEU A 308 -3.11 18.27 7.07
C LEU A 308 -3.25 18.54 5.57
N LEU A 309 -3.72 17.53 4.82
CA LEU A 309 -3.83 17.62 3.37
C LEU A 309 -5.17 17.09 2.89
N TRP A 310 -5.64 17.60 1.77
CA TRP A 310 -6.84 17.11 1.12
C TRP A 310 -6.50 15.98 0.15
N LEU A 311 -7.17 14.83 0.30
CA LEU A 311 -7.19 13.77 -0.69
C LEU A 311 -8.49 13.86 -1.49
N THR A 312 -8.38 13.81 -2.81
CA THR A 312 -9.54 13.79 -3.70
C THR A 312 -9.97 12.35 -3.92
N ASN A 313 -11.27 12.11 -3.89
CA ASN A 313 -11.85 10.82 -4.22
C ASN A 313 -11.82 10.60 -5.74
N ASN A 314 -11.32 9.46 -6.17
CA ASN A 314 -11.32 9.01 -7.56
C ASN A 314 -11.84 7.57 -7.61
N ASN A 315 -13.16 7.43 -7.67
CA ASN A 315 -13.88 6.16 -7.68
C ASN A 315 -13.54 5.26 -6.48
N GLY A 316 -13.67 5.79 -5.27
CA GLY A 316 -13.39 5.08 -4.00
C GLY A 316 -11.93 5.12 -3.56
N VAL A 317 -11.01 5.54 -4.45
CA VAL A 317 -9.58 5.65 -4.13
C VAL A 317 -9.21 7.11 -3.85
N LEU A 318 -8.72 7.36 -2.64
CA LEU A 318 -8.27 8.68 -2.22
C LEU A 318 -6.85 8.97 -2.73
N LYS A 319 -6.68 10.08 -3.45
CA LYS A 319 -5.40 10.49 -4.04
C LYS A 319 -5.09 11.95 -3.77
N PHE A 320 -3.82 12.23 -3.53
CA PHE A 320 -3.33 13.61 -3.49
C PHE A 320 -3.05 14.09 -4.92
N HIS A 321 -3.56 15.28 -5.26
CA HIS A 321 -3.26 15.94 -6.53
C HIS A 321 -2.52 17.25 -6.30
N LYS A 322 -1.65 17.61 -7.24
CA LYS A 322 -1.00 18.92 -7.23
C LYS A 322 -2.06 20.02 -7.27
N GLY A 323 -2.00 20.94 -6.31
CA GLY A 323 -3.00 22.00 -6.12
C GLY A 323 -4.03 21.69 -5.02
N ASN A 324 -4.07 20.46 -4.50
CA ASN A 324 -4.83 20.18 -3.29
C ASN A 324 -4.27 20.98 -2.10
N PRO A 325 -5.14 21.48 -1.21
CA PRO A 325 -4.70 22.18 0.00
C PRO A 325 -3.76 21.33 0.86
N VAL A 326 -2.69 21.97 1.35
CA VAL A 326 -1.74 21.40 2.31
C VAL A 326 -1.48 22.45 3.39
N TYR A 327 -1.57 22.02 4.63
CA TYR A 327 -1.27 22.82 5.81
C TYR A 327 -0.22 22.12 6.65
N ARG A 328 0.61 22.89 7.33
CA ARG A 328 1.57 22.42 8.33
C ARG A 328 1.08 22.78 9.72
N TYR A 329 1.30 21.90 10.68
CA TYR A 329 1.00 22.20 12.08
C TYR A 329 2.02 23.18 12.64
N ASP A 330 1.54 24.23 13.31
CA ASP A 330 2.35 25.16 14.07
C ASP A 330 2.28 24.84 15.57
N ASP A 331 3.40 24.47 16.16
CA ASP A 331 3.48 24.12 17.58
C ASP A 331 3.21 25.29 18.52
N ALA A 332 3.53 26.52 18.09
CA ALA A 332 3.38 27.69 18.94
C ALA A 332 1.91 28.07 19.11
N SER A 333 1.13 28.00 18.03
CA SER A 333 -0.28 28.37 18.02
C SER A 333 -1.24 27.18 18.09
N HIS A 334 -0.73 25.95 18.04
CA HIS A 334 -1.50 24.71 18.06
C HIS A 334 -2.55 24.58 16.94
N VAL A 335 -2.31 25.21 15.79
CA VAL A 335 -3.21 25.20 14.63
C VAL A 335 -2.47 24.86 13.34
N TYR A 336 -3.24 24.52 12.30
CA TYR A 336 -2.73 24.30 10.95
C TYR A 336 -2.66 25.61 10.17
N VAL A 337 -1.48 25.93 9.65
CA VAL A 337 -1.21 27.10 8.80
C VAL A 337 -0.81 26.63 7.40
N PRO A 338 -1.01 27.43 6.34
CA PRO A 338 -0.60 27.04 4.99
C PRO A 338 0.87 26.57 4.96
N ALA A 339 1.09 25.41 4.32
CA ALA A 339 2.40 24.79 4.20
C ALA A 339 3.26 25.45 3.13
#